data_AF-A0A9N8EL16-F1
#
_entry.id   AF-A0A9N8EL16-F1
#
_cell.length_a   1.000
_cell.length_b   1.000
_cell.length_c   1.000
_cell.angle_alpha   90.00
_cell.angle_beta   90.00
_cell.angle_gamma   90.00
#
_symmetry.space_group_name_H-M   'P 1'
#
loop_
_entity.id
_entity.type
_entity.pdbx_description
1 polymer ?
#
loop_
_entity_poly.entity_id
_entity_poly.type
_entity_poly.pdbx_seq_one_letter_code
_entity_poly.pdbx_strand_id
1 'polypeptide(L)'
;MSAKQKNTSRKRKETTTSQHRSHHEGEIGGRNGNGQSKRRSNHHSLKQDVDDIHNSPNVLWWLSTEPHVPLEREQDLCNAILRWGQKERGMLKDQPEFRVRQIRQRCQRNRIHLSQACSLRRHHMSDLNPFKSKEALLLGQSADIKASATLFEDAVAKFLQTKGIGYYTEQEQKAQLSQNNPQASKRGTPDFMMKKPIQLNVYSVDRRNNHRRRVHAERTIHWIEAKMFYGASTIRDPRGAVGSIPAKMKKYVEFYGQGAIVFSQGCGDALAAELAEIGVTALNCSGNEFDFSDLHRHQRTWCADQQGNILP
;
A
#
# COMPACT_ATOMS: atom_id res chain seq x y z
N MET A 1 -9.99 58.95 -22.19
CA MET A 1 -11.46 58.87 -22.25
C MET A 1 -11.86 57.67 -23.09
N SER A 2 -12.95 57.01 -22.70
CA SER A 2 -13.70 55.97 -23.43
C SER A 2 -13.27 54.52 -23.27
N ALA A 3 -14.06 53.85 -22.41
CA ALA A 3 -14.13 52.42 -22.20
C ALA A 3 -14.84 51.70 -23.35
N LYS A 4 -14.53 50.41 -23.57
CA LYS A 4 -15.46 49.47 -24.20
C LYS A 4 -15.43 48.11 -23.48
N GLN A 5 -16.43 47.93 -22.62
CA GLN A 5 -16.94 46.63 -22.18
C GLN A 5 -17.52 45.85 -23.38
N LYS A 6 -17.29 44.54 -23.43
CA LYS A 6 -18.14 43.61 -24.20
C LYS A 6 -18.62 42.50 -23.29
N ASN A 7 -19.91 42.61 -22.94
CA ASN A 7 -20.76 41.54 -22.42
C ASN A 7 -21.07 40.54 -23.54
N THR A 8 -20.98 39.25 -23.26
CA THR A 8 -21.76 38.22 -23.97
C THR A 8 -22.34 37.24 -22.96
N SER A 9 -23.67 37.28 -22.88
CA SER A 9 -24.53 36.45 -22.05
C SER A 9 -25.22 35.37 -22.90
N ARG A 10 -25.64 34.30 -22.20
CA ARG A 10 -26.72 33.34 -22.53
C ARG A 10 -26.43 32.24 -23.56
N LYS A 11 -26.55 30.98 -23.11
CA LYS A 11 -27.83 30.23 -23.08
C LYS A 11 -27.69 28.93 -22.28
N ARG A 12 -28.46 28.83 -21.18
CA ARG A 12 -28.80 27.57 -20.51
C ARG A 12 -29.82 26.83 -21.38
N LYS A 13 -29.64 25.52 -21.58
CA LYS A 13 -30.72 24.59 -21.95
C LYS A 13 -30.97 23.71 -20.74
N GLU A 14 -32.17 23.86 -20.18
CA GLU A 14 -32.78 22.92 -19.26
C GLU A 14 -33.39 21.79 -20.09
N THR A 15 -33.16 20.54 -19.70
CA THR A 15 -33.89 19.38 -20.19
C THR A 15 -34.41 18.61 -18.99
N THR A 16 -35.69 18.81 -18.73
CA THR A 16 -36.56 18.04 -17.85
C THR A 16 -37.03 16.80 -18.60
N THR A 17 -36.73 15.61 -18.09
CA THR A 17 -37.45 14.39 -18.46
C THR A 17 -37.79 13.62 -17.19
N SER A 18 -39.04 13.79 -16.78
CA SER A 18 -39.80 12.86 -15.95
C SER A 18 -40.10 11.62 -16.78
N GLN A 19 -40.08 10.41 -16.19
CA GLN A 19 -41.13 9.40 -16.37
C GLN A 19 -40.92 8.12 -15.52
N HIS A 20 -42.02 7.75 -14.85
CA HIS A 20 -42.56 6.41 -14.55
C HIS A 20 -41.88 5.42 -13.59
N ARG A 21 -42.50 5.35 -12.40
CA ARG A 21 -42.82 4.14 -11.63
C ARG A 21 -43.52 3.07 -12.48
N SER A 22 -43.19 1.80 -12.23
CA SER A 22 -44.17 0.70 -12.20
C SER A 22 -43.71 -0.35 -11.18
N HIS A 23 -44.67 -0.71 -10.33
CA HIS A 23 -44.64 -1.80 -9.38
C HIS A 23 -44.70 -3.13 -10.12
N HIS A 24 -44.00 -4.14 -9.62
CA HIS A 24 -44.44 -5.52 -9.81
C HIS A 24 -44.22 -6.31 -8.52
N GLU A 25 -45.30 -6.48 -7.77
CA GLU A 25 -45.46 -7.54 -6.79
C GLU A 25 -45.79 -8.83 -7.57
N GLY A 26 -45.23 -9.95 -7.10
CA GLY A 26 -45.37 -11.27 -7.72
C GLY A 26 -45.11 -12.38 -6.70
N GLU A 27 -46.18 -12.73 -6.01
CA GLU A 27 -46.62 -14.05 -5.53
C GLU A 27 -45.60 -15.16 -5.18
N ILE A 28 -45.58 -15.46 -3.89
CA ILE A 28 -45.81 -16.76 -3.23
C ILE A 28 -45.98 -17.98 -4.16
N GLY A 29 -45.07 -18.95 -4.03
CA GLY A 29 -45.24 -20.31 -4.54
C GLY A 29 -44.34 -21.29 -3.78
N GLY A 30 -44.92 -22.03 -2.83
CA GLY A 30 -44.22 -23.02 -2.04
C GLY A 30 -43.90 -24.31 -2.80
N ARG A 31 -42.89 -25.05 -2.32
CA ARG A 31 -42.83 -26.50 -2.44
C ARG A 31 -41.87 -27.10 -1.42
N ASN A 32 -42.47 -27.76 -0.44
CA ASN A 32 -41.82 -28.70 0.48
C ASN A 32 -41.31 -29.90 -0.32
N GLY A 33 -40.01 -30.18 -0.19
CA GLY A 33 -39.36 -31.38 -0.72
C GLY A 33 -38.49 -32.00 0.36
N ASN A 34 -39.09 -32.88 1.18
CA ASN A 34 -38.39 -33.74 2.13
C ASN A 34 -37.64 -34.82 1.35
N GLY A 35 -36.34 -34.62 1.15
CA GLY A 35 -35.43 -35.60 0.58
C GLY A 35 -34.27 -35.87 1.52
N GLN A 36 -34.44 -36.75 2.50
CA GLN A 36 -33.36 -37.25 3.34
C GLN A 36 -32.44 -38.17 2.51
N SER A 37 -31.48 -37.57 1.81
CA SER A 37 -30.36 -38.30 1.22
C SER A 37 -29.19 -38.31 2.22
N LYS A 38 -28.99 -39.45 2.90
CA LYS A 38 -27.84 -39.74 3.75
C LYS A 38 -26.57 -39.86 2.90
N ARG A 39 -26.06 -38.72 2.40
CA ARG A 39 -24.68 -38.63 1.90
C ARG A 39 -23.76 -38.51 3.09
N ARG A 40 -23.05 -39.59 3.42
CA ARG A 40 -21.86 -39.58 4.27
C ARG A 40 -20.83 -38.66 3.61
N SER A 41 -20.84 -37.39 3.98
CA SER A 41 -19.78 -36.44 3.66
C SER A 41 -18.56 -36.84 4.48
N ASN A 42 -17.59 -37.48 3.84
CA ASN A 42 -16.20 -37.49 4.30
C ASN A 42 -15.68 -36.05 4.24
N HIS A 43 -16.11 -35.22 5.20
CA HIS A 43 -15.45 -33.96 5.54
C HIS A 43 -14.18 -34.30 6.33
N HIS A 44 -13.24 -34.99 5.68
CA HIS A 44 -11.88 -34.95 6.15
C HIS A 44 -11.39 -33.51 5.95
N SER A 45 -11.13 -32.87 7.08
CA SER A 45 -10.79 -31.48 7.25
C SER A 45 -9.58 -31.08 6.39
N LEU A 46 -9.83 -30.47 5.24
CA LEU A 46 -8.86 -29.75 4.39
C LEU A 46 -8.11 -28.62 5.12
N LYS A 47 -8.41 -28.36 6.41
CA LYS A 47 -7.67 -27.40 7.23
C LYS A 47 -6.34 -27.96 7.76
N GLN A 48 -6.18 -29.28 7.91
CA GLN A 48 -4.98 -29.83 8.56
C GLN A 48 -3.72 -29.79 7.69
N ASP A 49 -3.82 -30.03 6.38
CA ASP A 49 -2.63 -30.04 5.50
C ASP A 49 -2.05 -28.64 5.23
N VAL A 50 -2.77 -27.57 5.60
CA VAL A 50 -2.36 -26.19 5.31
C VAL A 50 -1.44 -25.64 6.40
N ASP A 51 -1.54 -26.18 7.62
CA ASP A 51 -0.80 -25.68 8.80
C ASP A 51 0.61 -26.29 8.89
N ASP A 52 0.83 -27.54 8.44
CA ASP A 52 2.14 -28.20 8.53
C ASP A 52 3.21 -27.58 7.59
N ILE A 53 2.81 -26.95 6.49
CA ILE A 53 3.74 -26.31 5.55
C ILE A 53 4.32 -24.98 6.10
N HIS A 54 3.67 -24.39 7.10
CA HIS A 54 4.04 -23.07 7.63
C HIS A 54 5.16 -23.08 8.66
N ASN A 55 5.60 -24.24 9.12
CA ASN A 55 6.56 -24.33 10.23
C ASN A 55 8.03 -24.50 9.82
N SER A 56 8.38 -24.37 8.54
CA SER A 56 9.79 -24.32 8.18
C SER A 56 10.39 -22.97 8.60
N PRO A 57 11.32 -22.93 9.57
CA PRO A 57 11.85 -21.67 10.14
C PRO A 57 12.76 -20.90 9.17
N ASN A 58 12.87 -21.36 7.93
CA ASN A 58 13.67 -20.78 6.86
C ASN A 58 12.84 -20.30 5.67
N VAL A 59 11.51 -20.49 5.69
CA VAL A 59 10.63 -20.11 4.58
C VAL A 59 9.64 -19.05 5.06
N LEU A 60 9.68 -17.88 4.44
CA LEU A 60 8.72 -16.81 4.67
C LEU A 60 7.67 -16.81 3.56
N TRP A 61 6.48 -17.30 3.89
CA TRP A 61 5.32 -17.22 3.00
C TRP A 61 4.68 -15.83 3.10
N TRP A 62 4.64 -15.12 1.98
CA TRP A 62 4.10 -13.76 1.92
C TRP A 62 2.86 -13.72 1.02
N LEU A 63 1.68 -13.49 1.63
CA LEU A 63 0.44 -13.37 0.87
C LEU A 63 0.41 -12.04 0.11
N SER A 64 0.26 -12.10 -1.22
CA SER A 64 -0.01 -10.97 -2.09
C SER A 64 -1.34 -11.19 -2.80
N THR A 65 -2.39 -10.57 -2.27
CA THR A 65 -3.74 -10.62 -2.85
C THR A 65 -3.94 -9.60 -3.97
N GLU A 66 -3.09 -8.57 -4.03
CA GLU A 66 -3.23 -7.47 -4.97
C GLU A 66 -2.01 -7.37 -5.88
N PRO A 67 -2.19 -7.28 -7.20
CA PRO A 67 -1.09 -7.04 -8.11
C PRO A 67 -0.52 -5.62 -7.91
N HIS A 68 0.72 -5.43 -8.34
CA HIS A 68 1.28 -4.08 -8.47
C HIS A 68 0.43 -3.22 -9.41
N VAL A 69 0.35 -1.92 -9.12
CA VAL A 69 -0.45 -1.00 -9.93
C VAL A 69 0.29 -0.66 -11.21
N PRO A 70 -0.33 -0.83 -12.39
CA PRO A 70 0.30 -0.43 -13.64
C PRO A 70 0.59 1.07 -13.72
N LEU A 71 1.76 1.44 -14.25
CA LEU A 71 2.21 2.83 -14.39
C LEU A 71 1.17 3.74 -15.05
N GLU A 72 0.50 3.27 -16.11
CA GLU A 72 -0.50 4.05 -16.84
C GLU A 72 -1.71 4.42 -15.95
N ARG A 73 -2.05 3.57 -14.98
CA ARG A 73 -3.14 3.83 -14.03
C ARG A 73 -2.73 4.83 -12.96
N GLU A 74 -1.48 4.77 -12.50
CA GLU A 74 -0.92 5.82 -11.65
C GLU A 74 -0.95 7.17 -12.36
N GLN A 75 -0.53 7.20 -13.64
CA GLN A 75 -0.51 8.42 -14.45
C GLN A 75 -1.91 9.00 -14.68
N ASP A 76 -2.92 8.17 -15.02
CA ASP A 76 -4.32 8.64 -15.14
C ASP A 76 -4.81 9.24 -13.83
N LEU A 77 -4.50 8.59 -12.70
CA LEU A 77 -4.92 9.06 -11.38
C LEU A 77 -4.25 10.38 -10.98
N CYS A 78 -2.97 10.58 -11.30
CA CYS A 78 -2.22 11.80 -10.97
C CYS A 78 -2.95 13.09 -11.37
N ASN A 79 -3.55 13.10 -12.56
CA ASN A 79 -4.31 14.25 -13.07
C ASN A 79 -5.54 14.59 -12.21
N ALA A 80 -6.16 13.59 -11.58
CA ALA A 80 -7.31 13.78 -10.70
C ALA A 80 -6.91 14.22 -9.28
N ILE A 81 -5.81 13.67 -8.75
CA ILE A 81 -5.37 13.94 -7.37
C ILE A 81 -4.57 15.24 -7.24
N LEU A 82 -3.87 15.70 -8.28
CA LEU A 82 -3.05 16.92 -8.31
C LEU A 82 -3.65 18.03 -9.18
N ARG A 83 -4.94 18.34 -8.97
CA ARG A 83 -5.70 19.30 -9.78
C ARG A 83 -5.00 20.66 -9.95
N TRP A 84 -4.27 21.12 -8.93
CA TRP A 84 -3.62 22.44 -8.93
C TRP A 84 -2.10 22.39 -9.04
N GLY A 85 -1.51 21.23 -9.38
CA GLY A 85 -0.07 21.07 -9.57
C GLY A 85 0.74 21.60 -8.38
N GLN A 86 1.69 22.50 -8.65
CA GLN A 86 2.56 23.08 -7.61
C GLN A 86 1.81 23.91 -6.54
N LYS A 87 0.57 24.34 -6.81
CA LYS A 87 -0.26 25.10 -5.86
C LYS A 87 -1.11 24.21 -4.96
N GLU A 88 -1.10 22.89 -5.18
CA GLU A 88 -1.83 21.91 -4.37
C GLU A 88 -1.33 21.90 -2.90
N ARG A 89 -2.23 21.89 -1.91
CA ARG A 89 -1.91 21.91 -0.46
C ARG A 89 -2.93 21.11 0.35
N GLY A 90 -2.60 20.80 1.61
CA GLY A 90 -3.51 20.16 2.56
C GLY A 90 -3.64 18.66 2.37
N MET A 91 -4.08 17.95 3.41
CA MET A 91 -4.44 16.54 3.36
C MET A 91 -5.74 16.34 2.57
N LEU A 92 -6.01 15.10 2.14
CA LEU A 92 -7.25 14.83 1.39
C LEU A 92 -8.51 15.01 2.25
N LYS A 93 -8.43 14.75 3.57
CA LYS A 93 -9.55 15.00 4.51
C LYS A 93 -10.02 16.46 4.56
N ASP A 94 -9.14 17.42 4.23
CA ASP A 94 -9.44 18.86 4.28
C ASP A 94 -9.96 19.39 2.94
N GLN A 95 -10.06 18.51 1.92
CA GLN A 95 -10.57 18.88 0.60
C GLN A 95 -12.10 18.89 0.58
N PRO A 96 -12.72 19.70 -0.28
CA PRO A 96 -14.17 19.67 -0.45
C PRO A 96 -14.71 18.28 -0.83
N GLU A 97 -15.84 17.88 -0.23
CA GLU A 97 -16.43 16.53 -0.41
C GLU A 97 -16.67 16.16 -1.88
N PHE A 98 -17.06 17.12 -2.73
CA PHE A 98 -17.23 16.85 -4.16
C PHE A 98 -15.93 16.39 -4.83
N ARG A 99 -14.76 16.88 -4.38
CA ARG A 99 -13.46 16.49 -4.90
C ARG A 99 -13.06 15.12 -4.38
N VAL A 100 -13.25 14.85 -3.09
CA VAL A 100 -12.98 13.54 -2.50
C VAL A 100 -13.81 12.45 -3.22
N ARG A 101 -15.08 12.72 -3.51
CA ARG A 101 -15.93 11.83 -4.33
C ARG A 101 -15.39 11.61 -5.75
N GLN A 102 -14.93 12.66 -6.44
CA GLN A 102 -14.31 12.51 -7.76
C GLN A 102 -13.04 11.65 -7.72
N ILE A 103 -12.20 11.83 -6.71
CA ILE A 103 -10.99 11.01 -6.51
C ILE A 103 -11.38 9.56 -6.24
N ARG A 104 -12.36 9.30 -5.37
CA ARG A 104 -12.88 7.95 -5.10
C ARG A 104 -13.39 7.26 -6.38
N GLN A 105 -14.14 7.96 -7.22
CA GLN A 105 -14.62 7.43 -8.51
C GLN A 105 -13.45 7.08 -9.45
N ARG A 106 -12.41 7.93 -9.51
CA ARG A 106 -11.21 7.67 -10.32
C ARG A 106 -10.39 6.49 -9.78
N CYS A 107 -10.29 6.37 -8.46
CA CYS A 107 -9.67 5.22 -7.79
C CYS A 107 -10.38 3.92 -8.16
N GLN A 108 -11.72 3.88 -8.06
CA GLN A 108 -12.54 2.72 -8.44
C GLN A 108 -12.34 2.32 -9.91
N ARG A 109 -12.38 3.30 -10.83
CA ARG A 109 -12.17 3.07 -12.27
C ARG A 109 -10.80 2.45 -12.56
N ASN A 110 -9.76 2.90 -11.85
CA ASN A 110 -8.39 2.43 -12.04
C ASN A 110 -8.01 1.24 -11.15
N ARG A 111 -8.92 0.77 -10.28
CA ARG A 111 -8.62 -0.27 -9.27
C ARG A 111 -7.41 0.09 -8.41
N ILE A 112 -7.33 1.35 -7.99
CA ILE A 112 -6.34 1.86 -7.05
C ILE A 112 -7.07 2.13 -5.74
N HIS A 113 -6.49 1.73 -4.61
CA HIS A 113 -7.06 2.01 -3.30
C HIS A 113 -6.98 3.49 -2.96
N LEU A 114 -7.94 3.98 -2.18
CA LEU A 114 -7.94 5.39 -1.78
C LEU A 114 -6.70 5.75 -0.95
N SER A 115 -6.20 4.84 -0.11
CA SER A 115 -4.95 5.02 0.65
C SER A 115 -3.75 5.23 -0.27
N GLN A 116 -3.61 4.39 -1.31
CA GLN A 116 -2.59 4.53 -2.37
C GLN A 116 -2.67 5.89 -3.04
N ALA A 117 -3.88 6.34 -3.39
CA ALA A 117 -4.11 7.65 -4.00
C ALA A 117 -3.70 8.81 -3.08
N CYS A 118 -4.00 8.72 -1.78
CA CYS A 118 -3.60 9.73 -0.79
C CYS A 118 -2.07 9.82 -0.67
N SER A 119 -1.39 8.67 -0.54
CA SER A 119 0.08 8.66 -0.48
C SER A 119 0.72 9.14 -1.78
N LEU A 120 0.20 8.71 -2.93
CA LEU A 120 0.66 9.18 -4.24
C LEU A 120 0.55 10.71 -4.34
N ARG A 121 -0.60 11.29 -3.96
CA ARG A 121 -0.82 12.74 -3.93
C ARG A 121 0.20 13.43 -3.03
N ARG A 122 0.39 12.91 -1.81
CA ARG A 122 1.30 13.47 -0.81
C ARG A 122 2.74 13.52 -1.30
N HIS A 123 3.23 12.46 -1.94
CA HIS A 123 4.59 12.44 -2.48
C HIS A 123 4.77 13.38 -3.67
N HIS A 124 3.85 13.37 -4.64
CA HIS A 124 3.92 14.31 -5.76
C HIS A 124 3.85 15.77 -5.30
N MET A 125 3.05 16.09 -4.28
CA MET A 125 3.03 17.44 -3.71
C MET A 125 4.40 17.85 -3.13
N SER A 126 5.11 16.92 -2.46
CA SER A 126 6.47 17.16 -1.99
C SER A 126 7.45 17.34 -3.15
N ASP A 127 7.39 16.50 -4.18
CA ASP A 127 8.29 16.57 -5.34
C ASP A 127 8.09 17.84 -6.17
N LEU A 128 6.84 18.29 -6.30
CA LEU A 128 6.49 19.56 -6.95
C LEU A 128 6.91 20.79 -6.14
N ASN A 129 7.29 20.63 -4.87
CA ASN A 129 7.65 21.72 -3.95
C ASN A 129 8.90 21.36 -3.11
N PRO A 130 10.07 21.12 -3.72
CA PRO A 130 11.23 20.53 -3.05
C PRO A 130 11.83 21.39 -1.93
N PHE A 131 11.49 22.69 -1.88
CA PHE A 131 11.95 23.63 -0.85
C PHE A 131 10.95 23.85 0.28
N LYS A 132 9.82 23.14 0.27
CA LYS A 132 8.80 23.24 1.31
C LYS A 132 8.77 21.96 2.13
N SER A 133 8.75 22.12 3.46
CA SER A 133 8.53 21.00 4.35
C SER A 133 7.11 20.44 4.21
N LYS A 134 6.88 19.23 4.71
CA LYS A 134 5.54 18.61 4.70
C LYS A 134 4.53 19.42 5.50
N GLU A 135 4.97 20.05 6.58
CA GLU A 135 4.19 20.97 7.42
C GLU A 135 3.78 22.21 6.64
N ALA A 136 4.73 22.83 5.91
CA ALA A 136 4.45 23.98 5.06
C ALA A 136 3.49 23.66 3.89
N LEU A 137 3.41 22.38 3.51
CA LEU A 137 2.43 21.86 2.53
C LEU A 137 1.11 21.40 3.17
N LEU A 138 1.00 21.44 4.50
CA LEU A 138 -0.12 20.94 5.29
C LEU A 138 -0.37 19.43 5.07
N LEU A 139 0.71 18.63 5.03
CA LEU A 139 0.72 17.18 4.78
C LEU A 139 1.02 16.35 6.06
N GLY A 140 0.67 16.92 7.21
CA GLY A 140 0.96 16.35 8.54
C GLY A 140 2.27 16.85 9.15
N GLN A 141 2.40 16.68 10.46
CA GLN A 141 3.61 17.00 11.21
C GLN A 141 4.63 15.85 11.11
N SER A 142 5.91 16.18 11.05
CA SER A 142 7.00 15.19 10.99
C SER A 142 6.95 14.20 12.15
N ALA A 143 6.56 14.64 13.35
CA ALA A 143 6.38 13.78 14.51
C ALA A 143 5.30 12.70 14.28
N ASP A 144 4.12 13.08 13.79
CA ASP A 144 3.01 12.16 13.52
C ASP A 144 3.36 11.16 12.41
N ILE A 145 4.04 11.64 11.38
CA ILE A 145 4.51 10.83 10.25
C ILE A 145 5.52 9.81 10.72
N LYS A 146 6.50 10.22 11.55
CA LYS A 146 7.52 9.33 12.11
C LYS A 146 6.91 8.31 13.05
N ALA A 147 6.02 8.73 13.96
CA ALA A 147 5.31 7.82 14.86
C ALA A 147 4.49 6.77 14.09
N SER A 148 3.81 7.18 13.01
CA SER A 148 3.09 6.24 12.15
C SER A 148 4.06 5.26 11.45
N ALA A 149 5.23 5.72 10.99
CA ALA A 149 6.23 4.84 10.37
C ALA A 149 6.78 3.80 11.37
N THR A 150 7.05 4.21 12.61
CA THR A 150 7.47 3.30 13.69
C THR A 150 6.39 2.26 13.99
N LEU A 151 5.12 2.65 14.10
CA LEU A 151 4.02 1.71 14.32
C LEU A 151 3.86 0.70 13.16
N PHE A 152 4.22 1.10 11.94
CA PHE A 152 4.23 0.19 10.79
C PHE A 152 5.41 -0.80 10.87
N GLU A 153 6.60 -0.34 11.23
CA GLU A 153 7.74 -1.21 11.50
C GLU A 153 7.41 -2.23 12.61
N ASP A 154 6.76 -1.80 13.70
CA ASP A 154 6.31 -2.67 14.77
C ASP A 154 5.32 -3.75 14.29
N ALA A 155 4.40 -3.40 13.37
CA ALA A 155 3.47 -4.37 12.78
C ALA A 155 4.19 -5.41 11.92
N VAL A 156 5.20 -5.00 11.14
CA VAL A 156 6.04 -5.93 10.36
C VAL A 156 6.88 -6.81 11.29
N ALA A 157 7.46 -6.24 12.35
CA ALA A 157 8.19 -6.96 13.38
C ALA A 157 7.35 -8.07 14.04
N LYS A 158 6.14 -7.73 14.51
CA LYS A 158 5.17 -8.67 15.07
C LYS A 158 4.84 -9.77 14.07
N PHE A 159 4.59 -9.43 12.80
CA PHE A 159 4.34 -10.42 11.75
C PHE A 159 5.52 -11.40 11.61
N LEU A 160 6.76 -10.92 11.49
CA LEU A 160 7.94 -11.78 11.38
C LEU A 160 8.11 -12.70 12.61
N GLN A 161 7.85 -12.19 13.81
CA GLN A 161 7.87 -12.97 15.05
C GLN A 161 6.82 -14.09 15.04
N THR A 162 5.58 -13.80 14.60
CA THR A 162 4.53 -14.82 14.49
C THR A 162 4.84 -15.91 13.47
N LYS A 163 5.69 -15.61 12.47
CA LYS A 163 6.19 -16.58 11.49
C LYS A 163 7.48 -17.28 11.93
N GLY A 164 7.97 -17.03 13.15
CA GLY A 164 9.20 -17.63 13.69
C GLY A 164 10.48 -17.17 12.98
N ILE A 165 10.45 -16.02 12.30
CA ILE A 165 11.61 -15.49 11.56
C ILE A 165 12.47 -14.66 12.50
N GLY A 166 13.72 -15.11 12.71
CA GLY A 166 14.69 -14.40 13.52
C GLY A 166 15.41 -13.29 12.74
N TYR A 167 15.43 -12.08 13.31
CA TYR A 167 16.11 -10.91 12.74
C TYR A 167 16.84 -10.09 13.80
N TYR A 168 17.73 -9.20 13.37
CA TYR A 168 18.32 -8.11 14.14
C TYR A 168 17.60 -6.80 13.80
N THR A 169 17.23 -6.05 14.82
CA THR A 169 16.72 -4.68 14.74
C THR A 169 17.82 -3.69 14.35
N GLU A 170 17.45 -2.49 13.91
CA GLU A 170 18.42 -1.42 13.60
C GLU A 170 19.36 -1.12 14.78
N GLN A 171 18.84 -1.16 16.02
CA GLN A 171 19.63 -0.94 17.24
C GLN A 171 20.67 -2.04 17.47
N GLU A 172 20.27 -3.31 17.32
CA GLU A 172 21.18 -4.45 17.45
C GLU A 172 22.24 -4.45 16.34
N GLN A 173 21.85 -4.12 15.10
CA GLN A 173 22.77 -3.97 13.98
C GLN A 173 23.82 -2.89 14.24
N LYS A 174 23.40 -1.70 14.72
CA LYS A 174 24.30 -0.61 15.08
C LYS A 174 25.28 -1.00 16.20
N ALA A 175 24.79 -1.70 17.22
CA ALA A 175 25.64 -2.19 18.32
C ALA A 175 26.73 -3.14 17.79
N GLN A 176 26.38 -4.12 16.95
CA GLN A 176 27.34 -5.06 16.35
C GLN A 176 28.35 -4.37 15.42
N LEU A 177 27.88 -3.44 14.58
CA LEU A 177 28.76 -2.70 13.66
C LEU A 177 29.76 -1.82 14.42
N SER A 178 29.34 -1.19 15.53
CA SER A 178 30.20 -0.34 16.35
C SER A 178 31.36 -1.12 16.98
N GLN A 179 31.15 -2.40 17.30
CA GLN A 179 32.17 -3.27 17.88
C GLN A 179 33.15 -3.81 16.82
N ASN A 180 32.65 -4.15 15.63
CA ASN A 180 33.44 -4.86 14.63
C ASN A 180 34.16 -3.93 13.64
N ASN A 181 33.56 -2.80 13.26
CA ASN A 181 34.15 -1.87 12.30
C ASN A 181 33.49 -0.48 12.40
N PRO A 182 34.14 0.51 13.04
CA PRO A 182 33.62 1.86 13.16
C PRO A 182 33.31 2.53 11.81
N GLN A 183 34.03 2.21 10.73
CA GLN A 183 33.71 2.75 9.40
C GLN A 183 32.42 2.16 8.80
N ALA A 184 32.05 0.94 9.20
CA ALA A 184 30.81 0.31 8.76
C ALA A 184 29.57 0.97 9.39
N SER A 185 29.71 1.68 10.52
CA SER A 185 28.62 2.48 11.12
C SER A 185 28.08 3.58 10.22
N LYS A 186 28.86 4.00 9.21
CA LYS A 186 28.41 4.98 8.20
C LYS A 186 27.50 4.36 7.13
N ARG A 187 27.43 3.02 7.05
CA ARG A 187 26.56 2.31 6.12
C ARG A 187 25.15 2.31 6.72
N GLY A 188 24.16 2.78 5.98
CA GLY A 188 22.76 2.67 6.40
C GLY A 188 22.39 1.20 6.63
N THR A 189 21.53 0.93 7.61
CA THR A 189 21.10 -0.44 7.96
C THR A 189 19.64 -0.64 7.55
N PRO A 190 19.28 -1.83 7.04
CA PRO A 190 17.87 -2.15 6.81
C PRO A 190 17.11 -2.25 8.13
N ASP A 191 15.81 -2.02 8.09
CA ASP A 191 14.96 -2.07 9.29
C ASP A 191 15.02 -3.45 9.98
N PHE A 192 15.09 -4.53 9.19
CA PHE A 192 15.22 -5.91 9.68
C PHE A 192 16.33 -6.68 8.94
N MET A 193 17.39 -7.07 9.64
CA MET A 193 18.44 -7.95 9.11
C MET A 193 18.19 -9.39 9.53
N MET A 194 18.06 -10.33 8.60
CA MET A 194 17.77 -11.72 8.95
C MET A 194 18.99 -12.38 9.63
N LYS A 195 18.76 -13.18 10.68
CA LYS A 195 19.85 -13.90 11.38
C LYS A 195 20.48 -15.01 10.53
N LYS A 196 19.74 -15.48 9.53
CA LYS A 196 20.11 -16.48 8.53
C LYS A 196 19.38 -16.16 7.22
N PRO A 197 19.88 -16.58 6.04
CA PRO A 197 19.14 -16.40 4.80
C PRO A 197 17.75 -17.05 4.86
N ILE A 198 16.74 -16.36 4.35
CA ILE A 198 15.34 -16.81 4.35
C ILE A 198 14.84 -16.96 2.92
N GLN A 199 14.18 -18.08 2.62
CA GLN A 199 13.49 -18.29 1.36
C GLN A 199 12.14 -17.56 1.40
N LEU A 200 12.01 -16.44 0.68
CA LEU A 200 10.77 -15.71 0.52
C LEU A 200 9.94 -16.31 -0.62
N ASN A 201 8.70 -16.71 -0.31
CA ASN A 201 7.73 -17.21 -1.28
C ASN A 201 6.53 -16.27 -1.32
N VAL A 202 6.44 -15.45 -2.37
CA VAL A 202 5.30 -14.56 -2.59
C VAL A 202 4.20 -15.34 -3.30
N TYR A 203 3.03 -15.44 -2.69
CA TYR A 203 1.94 -16.27 -3.20
C TYR A 203 0.59 -15.54 -3.19
N SER A 204 -0.33 -16.00 -4.03
CA SER A 204 -1.75 -15.64 -3.95
C SER A 204 -2.61 -16.88 -3.75
N VAL A 205 -3.83 -16.69 -3.25
CA VAL A 205 -4.83 -17.76 -3.14
C VAL A 205 -5.83 -17.68 -4.29
N ASP A 206 -5.88 -18.72 -5.13
CA ASP A 206 -6.89 -18.81 -6.18
C ASP A 206 -8.22 -19.30 -5.59
N ARG A 207 -9.16 -18.37 -5.39
CA ARG A 207 -10.50 -18.68 -4.87
C ARG A 207 -11.33 -19.55 -5.82
N ARG A 208 -11.02 -19.58 -7.11
CA ARG A 208 -11.75 -20.39 -8.10
C ARG A 208 -11.26 -21.83 -8.11
N ASN A 209 -9.98 -22.05 -7.79
CA ASN A 209 -9.35 -23.36 -7.86
C ASN A 209 -9.08 -23.95 -6.47
N ASN A 210 -10.16 -24.15 -5.71
CA ASN A 210 -10.14 -24.80 -4.40
C ASN A 210 -9.13 -24.18 -3.41
N HIS A 211 -8.95 -22.87 -3.44
CA HIS A 211 -8.01 -22.13 -2.58
C HIS A 211 -6.55 -22.59 -2.72
N ARG A 212 -6.16 -23.11 -3.89
CA ARG A 212 -4.78 -23.46 -4.17
C ARG A 212 -3.89 -22.22 -4.11
N ARG A 213 -2.76 -22.35 -3.42
CA ARG A 213 -1.70 -21.34 -3.42
C ARG A 213 -0.99 -21.37 -4.76
N ARG A 214 -0.78 -20.19 -5.34
CA ARG A 214 0.06 -20.00 -6.51
C ARG A 214 1.22 -19.11 -6.11
N VAL A 215 2.43 -19.65 -6.16
CA VAL A 215 3.67 -18.88 -5.95
C VAL A 215 3.95 -18.10 -7.24
N HIS A 216 4.19 -16.80 -7.09
CA HIS A 216 4.50 -15.89 -8.21
C HIS A 216 5.93 -15.42 -8.20
N ALA A 217 6.58 -15.41 -7.04
CA ALA A 217 7.98 -15.07 -6.89
C ALA A 217 8.61 -15.86 -5.75
N GLU A 218 9.87 -16.23 -5.97
CA GLU A 218 10.71 -16.97 -5.02
C GLU A 218 12.06 -16.27 -4.95
N ARG A 219 12.55 -15.95 -3.74
CA ARG A 219 13.85 -15.29 -3.56
C ARG A 219 14.47 -15.59 -2.19
N THR A 220 15.76 -15.91 -2.15
CA THR A 220 16.51 -15.90 -0.90
C THR A 220 16.80 -14.46 -0.48
N ILE A 221 16.32 -14.05 0.68
CA ILE A 221 16.50 -12.70 1.23
C ILE A 221 17.35 -12.72 2.50
N HIS A 222 18.07 -11.63 2.71
CA HIS A 222 18.95 -11.39 3.86
C HIS A 222 18.45 -10.24 4.74
N TRP A 223 17.57 -9.40 4.22
CA TRP A 223 17.02 -8.25 4.94
C TRP A 223 15.64 -7.85 4.41
N ILE A 224 14.92 -7.09 5.24
CA ILE A 224 13.63 -6.45 4.91
C ILE A 224 13.69 -4.97 5.30
N GLU A 225 13.27 -4.09 4.39
CA GLU A 225 13.02 -2.67 4.64
C GLU A 225 11.51 -2.42 4.68
N ALA A 226 11.02 -1.60 5.61
CA ALA A 226 9.62 -1.20 5.74
C ALA A 226 9.40 0.27 5.34
N LYS A 227 8.37 0.52 4.54
CA LYS A 227 7.92 1.87 4.17
C LYS A 227 6.42 2.02 4.37
N MET A 228 6.05 2.95 5.25
CA MET A 228 4.64 3.28 5.54
C MET A 228 3.99 4.18 4.46
N PHE A 229 4.37 4.00 3.21
CA PHE A 229 3.80 4.75 2.09
C PHE A 229 3.68 3.88 0.86
N TYR A 230 3.04 4.41 -0.19
CA TYR A 230 2.91 3.76 -1.48
C TYR A 230 4.18 3.91 -2.33
N GLY A 231 4.75 2.81 -2.81
CA GLY A 231 5.90 2.81 -3.73
C GLY A 231 5.49 3.24 -5.14
N ALA A 232 5.49 4.53 -5.43
CA ALA A 232 4.98 5.07 -6.69
C ALA A 232 5.97 4.91 -7.87
N SER A 233 5.52 4.32 -8.97
CA SER A 233 6.27 4.23 -10.23
C SER A 233 6.42 5.58 -10.95
N THR A 234 5.49 6.51 -10.70
CA THR A 234 5.47 7.85 -11.29
C THR A 234 6.44 8.85 -10.66
N ILE A 235 7.12 8.49 -9.57
CA ILE A 235 8.05 9.38 -8.87
C ILE A 235 9.49 8.94 -9.14
N ARG A 236 10.27 9.82 -9.76
CA ARG A 236 11.64 9.54 -10.21
C ARG A 236 12.69 10.49 -9.63
N ASP A 237 12.29 11.54 -8.90
CA ASP A 237 13.26 12.48 -8.31
C ASP A 237 14.05 11.79 -7.17
N PRO A 238 15.38 11.62 -7.31
CA PRO A 238 16.19 10.91 -6.33
C PRO A 238 16.28 11.62 -4.97
N ARG A 239 15.85 12.88 -4.87
CA ARG A 239 15.80 13.62 -3.61
C ARG A 239 14.55 13.29 -2.79
N GLY A 240 13.52 12.73 -3.42
CA GLY A 240 12.28 12.34 -2.79
C GLY A 240 12.38 11.04 -2.01
N ALA A 241 11.43 10.82 -1.09
CA ALA A 241 11.38 9.59 -0.30
C ALA A 241 11.18 8.33 -1.16
N VAL A 242 10.45 8.42 -2.27
CA VAL A 242 10.23 7.30 -3.20
C VAL A 242 11.39 7.19 -4.20
N GLY A 243 11.79 8.29 -4.84
CA GLY A 243 12.83 8.23 -5.88
C GLY A 243 14.23 7.92 -5.37
N SER A 244 14.50 8.08 -4.07
CA SER A 244 15.75 7.63 -3.45
C SER A 244 15.82 6.12 -3.19
N ILE A 245 14.70 5.39 -3.29
CA ILE A 245 14.62 3.97 -2.94
C ILE A 245 15.57 3.12 -3.79
N PRO A 246 15.59 3.17 -5.14
CA PRO A 246 16.43 2.29 -5.94
C PRO A 246 17.92 2.40 -5.57
N ALA A 247 18.42 3.64 -5.42
CA ALA A 247 19.81 3.88 -5.03
C ALA A 247 20.12 3.37 -3.62
N LYS A 248 19.19 3.51 -2.67
CA LYS A 248 19.33 2.97 -1.30
C LYS A 248 19.36 1.45 -1.30
N MET A 249 18.40 0.82 -1.98
CA MET A 249 18.25 -0.63 -2.04
C MET A 249 19.41 -1.30 -2.77
N LYS A 250 19.95 -0.68 -3.83
CA LYS A 250 21.15 -1.16 -4.52
C LYS A 250 22.35 -1.26 -3.57
N LYS A 251 22.58 -0.24 -2.74
CA LYS A 251 23.64 -0.27 -1.72
C LYS A 251 23.40 -1.38 -0.70
N TYR A 252 22.16 -1.62 -0.30
CA TYR A 252 21.86 -2.72 0.62
C TYR A 252 22.15 -4.08 -0.01
N VAL A 253 21.86 -4.26 -1.29
CA VAL A 253 22.23 -5.49 -2.01
C VAL A 253 23.74 -5.68 -2.08
N GLU A 254 24.49 -4.61 -2.37
CA GLU A 254 25.95 -4.64 -2.39
C GLU A 254 26.56 -5.02 -1.02
N PHE A 255 25.97 -4.55 0.09
CA PHE A 255 26.52 -4.78 1.43
C PHE A 255 25.99 -6.02 2.15
N TYR A 256 24.74 -6.40 1.89
CA TYR A 256 24.00 -7.37 2.71
C TYR A 256 23.37 -8.50 1.89
N GLY A 257 23.51 -8.49 0.56
CA GLY A 257 22.89 -9.46 -0.33
C GLY A 257 21.44 -9.12 -0.67
N GLN A 258 20.76 -10.03 -1.37
CA GLN A 258 19.38 -9.82 -1.84
C GLN A 258 18.40 -9.57 -0.68
N GLY A 259 17.32 -8.84 -0.94
CA GLY A 259 16.38 -8.44 0.10
C GLY A 259 14.95 -8.25 -0.36
N ALA A 260 14.15 -7.67 0.51
CA ALA A 260 12.79 -7.25 0.19
C ALA A 260 12.47 -5.88 0.79
N ILE A 261 11.54 -5.17 0.18
CA ILE A 261 10.99 -3.92 0.69
C ILE A 261 9.48 -4.04 0.78
N VAL A 262 8.92 -3.71 1.94
CA VAL A 262 7.50 -3.83 2.26
C VAL A 262 6.87 -2.45 2.28
N PHE A 263 5.90 -2.23 1.40
CA PHE A 263 5.11 -1.01 1.36
C PHE A 263 3.75 -1.23 2.00
N SER A 264 3.43 -0.45 3.02
CA SER A 264 2.13 -0.52 3.72
C SER A 264 0.91 -0.36 2.78
N GLN A 265 1.10 0.35 1.67
CA GLN A 265 0.04 0.66 0.71
C GLN A 265 0.28 -0.01 -0.65
N GLY A 266 1.27 -0.90 -0.78
CA GLY A 266 1.65 -1.52 -2.04
C GLY A 266 2.59 -0.67 -2.91
N CYS A 267 2.80 -1.11 -4.14
CA CYS A 267 3.83 -0.61 -5.03
C CYS A 267 3.34 -0.62 -6.48
N GLY A 268 3.78 0.35 -7.26
CA GLY A 268 3.62 0.38 -8.72
C GLY A 268 4.53 -0.63 -9.40
N ASP A 269 4.12 -1.10 -10.57
CA ASP A 269 4.78 -2.18 -11.28
C ASP A 269 6.18 -1.82 -11.80
N ALA A 270 6.37 -0.62 -12.36
CA ALA A 270 7.66 -0.18 -12.88
C ALA A 270 8.71 -0.04 -11.76
N LEU A 271 8.34 0.50 -10.59
CA LEU A 271 9.25 0.52 -9.43
C LEU A 271 9.52 -0.90 -8.91
N ALA A 272 8.50 -1.75 -8.85
CA ALA A 272 8.68 -3.15 -8.44
C ALA A 272 9.62 -3.92 -9.39
N ALA A 273 9.52 -3.69 -10.70
CA ALA A 273 10.39 -4.29 -11.71
C ALA A 273 11.85 -3.81 -11.55
N GLU A 274 12.07 -2.51 -11.41
CA GLU A 274 13.40 -1.92 -11.16
C GLU A 274 14.04 -2.48 -9.88
N LEU A 275 13.25 -2.64 -8.82
CA LEU A 275 13.71 -3.28 -7.58
C LEU A 275 14.06 -4.76 -7.80
N ALA A 276 13.25 -5.49 -8.56
CA ALA A 276 13.49 -6.90 -8.84
C ALA A 276 14.80 -7.14 -9.61
N GLU A 277 15.11 -6.26 -10.57
CA GLU A 277 16.36 -6.28 -11.35
C GLU A 277 17.60 -6.13 -10.46
N ILE A 278 17.54 -5.28 -9.43
CA ILE A 278 18.66 -5.09 -8.49
C ILE A 278 18.68 -6.12 -7.35
N GLY A 279 17.80 -7.11 -7.37
CA GLY A 279 17.79 -8.19 -6.38
C GLY A 279 16.88 -7.96 -5.17
N VAL A 280 15.86 -7.10 -5.31
CA VAL A 280 14.94 -6.74 -4.21
C VAL A 280 13.49 -7.04 -4.58
N THR A 281 12.79 -7.79 -3.74
CA THR A 281 11.36 -8.07 -3.94
C THR A 281 10.50 -6.97 -3.32
N ALA A 282 9.64 -6.32 -4.11
CA ALA A 282 8.66 -5.36 -3.60
C ALA A 282 7.43 -6.12 -3.05
N LEU A 283 7.09 -5.87 -1.79
CA LEU A 283 6.02 -6.53 -1.06
C LEU A 283 4.94 -5.53 -0.68
N ASN A 284 3.71 -6.02 -0.56
CA ASN A 284 2.57 -5.26 -0.04
C ASN A 284 2.03 -5.94 1.23
N CYS A 285 1.30 -5.18 2.05
CA CYS A 285 0.65 -5.74 3.25
C CYS A 285 -0.80 -6.17 3.00
N SER A 286 -1.10 -6.69 1.80
CA SER A 286 -2.44 -7.15 1.49
C SER A 286 -2.73 -8.49 2.19
N GLY A 287 -4.01 -8.84 2.37
CA GLY A 287 -4.39 -10.18 2.85
C GLY A 287 -4.63 -10.39 4.35
N ASN A 288 -4.92 -9.34 5.14
CA ASN A 288 -5.29 -9.42 6.56
C ASN A 288 -4.29 -10.14 7.49
N GLU A 289 -3.03 -10.32 7.06
CA GLU A 289 -1.99 -10.97 7.88
C GLU A 289 -1.33 -10.01 8.89
N PHE A 290 -1.51 -8.70 8.71
CA PHE A 290 -0.91 -7.67 9.56
C PHE A 290 -1.94 -7.04 10.48
N ASP A 291 -1.61 -6.91 11.76
CA ASP A 291 -2.40 -6.11 12.70
C ASP A 291 -1.97 -4.64 12.65
N PHE A 292 -2.78 -3.82 11.98
CA PHE A 292 -2.60 -2.38 11.88
C PHE A 292 -3.45 -1.59 12.88
N SER A 293 -3.98 -2.22 13.93
CA SER A 293 -4.89 -1.56 14.87
C SER A 293 -4.27 -0.32 15.53
N ASP A 294 -3.03 -0.44 15.99
CA ASP A 294 -2.32 0.67 16.64
C ASP A 294 -1.97 1.78 15.62
N LEU A 295 -1.49 1.39 14.44
CA LEU A 295 -1.21 2.31 13.33
C LEU A 295 -2.45 3.10 12.93
N HIS A 296 -3.59 2.43 12.70
CA HIS A 296 -4.85 3.07 12.33
C HIS A 296 -5.39 3.94 13.46
N ARG A 297 -5.28 3.50 14.72
CA ARG A 297 -5.69 4.33 15.87
C ARG A 297 -4.91 5.62 15.92
N HIS A 298 -3.59 5.57 15.72
CA HIS A 298 -2.73 6.75 15.65
C HIS A 298 -3.04 7.62 14.43
N GLN A 299 -3.15 7.07 13.23
CA GLN A 299 -3.46 7.84 12.02
C GLN A 299 -4.80 8.59 12.11
N ARG A 300 -5.81 8.01 12.79
CA ARG A 300 -7.09 8.69 13.00
C ARG A 300 -6.98 9.98 13.81
N THR A 301 -5.95 10.18 14.62
CA THR A 301 -5.81 11.39 15.44
C THR A 301 -5.43 12.62 14.61
N TRP A 302 -4.77 12.44 13.46
CA TRP A 302 -4.21 13.55 12.70
C TRP A 302 -4.63 13.58 11.22
N CYS A 303 -4.95 12.45 10.60
CA CYS A 303 -5.32 12.39 9.18
C CYS A 303 -6.66 11.72 8.86
N ALA A 304 -7.55 11.53 9.83
CA ALA A 304 -8.92 11.10 9.54
C ALA A 304 -9.89 12.24 9.21
N ASP A 305 -10.87 11.94 8.35
CA ASP A 305 -12.06 12.78 8.14
C ASP A 305 -13.06 12.68 9.32
N GLN A 306 -14.18 13.40 9.22
CA GLN A 306 -15.23 13.40 10.25
C GLN A 306 -15.89 12.03 10.45
N GLN A 307 -15.75 11.11 9.50
CA GLN A 307 -16.28 9.74 9.55
C GLN A 307 -15.22 8.73 10.03
N GLY A 308 -14.01 9.18 10.38
CA GLY A 308 -12.93 8.31 10.84
C GLY A 308 -12.17 7.61 9.71
N ASN A 309 -12.41 7.97 8.44
CA ASN A 309 -11.65 7.44 7.31
C ASN A 309 -10.28 8.11 7.27
N ILE A 310 -9.20 7.33 7.24
CA ILE A 310 -7.82 7.82 7.14
C ILE A 310 -7.57 8.33 5.72
N LEU A 311 -7.44 9.65 5.55
CA LEU A 311 -7.28 10.36 4.28
C LEU A 311 -6.12 11.38 4.35
N PRO A 312 -4.87 10.89 4.40
CA PRO A 312 -3.66 11.71 4.58
C PRO A 312 -3.31 12.63 3.40
#